data_AF-T0HMS3-F1
#
_entry.id   AF-T0HMS3-F1
#
_cell.length_a   1.000
_cell.length_b   1.000
_cell.length_c   1.000
_cell.angle_alpha   90.00
_cell.angle_beta   90.00
_cell.angle_gamma   90.00
#
_symmetry.space_group_name_H-M   'P 1'
#
loop_
_entity.id
_entity.type
_entity.pdbx_description
1 polymer ?
#
loop_
_entity_poly.entity_id
_entity_poly.type
_entity_poly.pdbx_seq_one_letter_code
_entity_poly.pdbx_strand_id
1 'polypeptide(L)'
;MIRKFGASLLTLALVLPAAASVAAQDNAAAGIAPAPARKVAVTTLTAGQGAKPTREDYVLVNYKGMLKDGTVFDQNEQMPMAVGSVVPGFADGLVQMQRGGSYRLEIPSELAYGAEGGGPIPPNSDLVFEVTLLDFKTQAELDAMIAQQQGAQQGSEQAQPAQTDQ
;
A
#
# COMPACT_ATOMS: atom_id res chain seq x y z
N MET A 1 13.10 -14.41 -93.65
CA MET A 1 13.26 -14.58 -92.19
C MET A 1 12.34 -13.58 -91.51
N ILE A 2 11.35 -14.08 -90.75
CA ILE A 2 10.21 -13.33 -90.21
C ILE A 2 10.59 -12.79 -88.82
N ARG A 3 10.26 -11.55 -88.50
CA ARG A 3 9.84 -11.13 -87.15
C ARG A 3 9.13 -9.77 -87.18
N LYS A 4 7.84 -9.83 -86.84
CA LYS A 4 6.86 -8.74 -86.79
C LYS A 4 7.17 -7.82 -85.61
N PHE A 5 7.15 -6.50 -85.82
CA PHE A 5 7.15 -5.51 -84.75
C PHE A 5 5.74 -5.37 -84.18
N GLY A 6 5.64 -5.53 -82.86
CA GLY A 6 4.40 -5.52 -82.10
C GLY A 6 3.77 -4.12 -82.03
N ALA A 7 2.46 -4.09 -82.23
CA ALA A 7 1.62 -2.91 -82.15
C ALA A 7 1.31 -2.54 -80.69
N SER A 8 1.32 -1.22 -80.48
CA SER A 8 0.73 -0.48 -79.38
C SER A 8 -0.74 -0.87 -79.13
N LEU A 9 -1.17 -0.94 -77.87
CA LEU A 9 -2.39 -0.29 -77.41
C LEU A 9 -2.36 -0.23 -75.87
N LEU A 10 -2.31 0.99 -75.36
CA LEU A 10 -2.33 1.34 -73.95
C LEU A 10 -3.78 1.27 -73.44
N THR A 11 -4.12 0.24 -72.68
CA THR A 11 -5.40 0.15 -71.96
C THR A 11 -5.22 0.69 -70.54
N LEU A 12 -5.78 1.88 -70.31
CA LEU A 12 -5.90 2.49 -68.98
C LEU A 12 -7.10 1.86 -68.26
N ALA A 13 -6.85 0.85 -67.43
CA ALA A 13 -7.84 0.31 -66.51
C ALA A 13 -7.77 1.08 -65.18
N LEU A 14 -8.77 1.92 -64.93
CA LEU A 14 -9.05 2.49 -63.61
C LEU A 14 -9.56 1.37 -62.70
N VAL A 15 -8.69 0.83 -61.86
CA VAL A 15 -9.07 -0.14 -60.81
C VAL A 15 -9.27 0.65 -59.52
N LEU A 16 -10.52 0.74 -59.06
CA LEU A 16 -10.85 1.13 -57.69
C LEU A 16 -10.41 0.01 -56.75
N PRO A 17 -9.60 0.26 -55.70
CA PRO A 17 -9.48 -0.72 -54.63
C PRO A 17 -10.78 -0.71 -53.83
N ALA A 18 -11.49 -1.83 -53.90
CA ALA A 18 -12.54 -2.16 -52.94
C ALA A 18 -11.95 -2.15 -51.53
N ALA A 19 -12.69 -1.56 -50.59
CA ALA A 19 -12.35 -1.54 -49.18
C ALA A 19 -12.18 -2.97 -48.65
N ALA A 20 -10.94 -3.40 -48.46
CA ALA A 20 -10.62 -4.55 -47.63
C ALA A 20 -10.54 -4.04 -46.19
N SER A 21 -11.64 -4.17 -45.45
CA SER A 21 -11.60 -4.13 -43.99
C SER A 21 -10.60 -5.21 -43.56
N VAL A 22 -9.47 -4.79 -43.00
CA VAL A 22 -8.59 -5.68 -42.25
C VAL A 22 -9.37 -6.03 -40.99
N ALA A 23 -10.10 -7.14 -41.04
CA ALA A 23 -10.48 -7.88 -39.86
C ALA A 23 -9.17 -8.39 -39.26
N ALA A 24 -8.60 -7.58 -38.35
CA ALA A 24 -7.53 -8.05 -37.47
C ALA A 24 -8.05 -9.28 -36.74
N GLN A 25 -7.32 -10.37 -36.90
CA GLN A 25 -7.68 -11.68 -36.40
C GLN A 25 -7.49 -11.68 -34.89
N ASP A 26 -8.56 -11.36 -34.17
CA ASP A 26 -8.67 -11.50 -32.72
C ASP A 26 -8.69 -12.99 -32.39
N ASN A 27 -7.53 -13.56 -32.05
CA ASN A 27 -7.41 -14.92 -31.57
C ASN A 27 -6.21 -15.04 -30.62
N ALA A 28 -6.40 -14.58 -29.38
CA ALA A 28 -5.91 -15.25 -28.17
C ALA A 28 -6.48 -14.54 -26.92
N ALA A 29 -7.80 -14.50 -26.79
CA ALA A 29 -8.43 -14.40 -25.48
C ALA A 29 -8.25 -15.74 -24.73
N ALA A 30 -7.01 -16.06 -24.36
CA ALA A 30 -6.81 -16.93 -23.20
C ALA A 30 -7.25 -16.07 -22.02
N GLY A 31 -8.39 -16.41 -21.42
CA GLY A 31 -8.79 -15.85 -20.14
C GLY A 31 -7.68 -16.13 -19.12
N ILE A 32 -6.76 -15.18 -18.97
CA ILE A 32 -5.85 -15.14 -17.83
C ILE A 32 -6.76 -14.75 -16.69
N ALA A 33 -7.30 -15.75 -15.98
CA ALA A 33 -7.87 -15.50 -14.67
C ALA A 33 -6.86 -14.62 -13.92
N PRO A 34 -7.27 -13.49 -13.32
CA PRO A 34 -6.33 -12.65 -12.59
C PRO A 34 -5.56 -13.53 -11.61
N ALA A 35 -4.23 -13.37 -11.60
CA ALA A 35 -3.39 -14.08 -10.64
C ALA A 35 -3.98 -13.89 -9.24
N PRO A 36 -4.00 -14.93 -8.39
CA PRO A 36 -4.61 -14.83 -7.07
C PRO A 36 -3.96 -13.68 -6.30
N ALA A 37 -4.80 -12.84 -5.69
CA ALA A 37 -4.33 -11.70 -4.90
C ALA A 37 -3.35 -12.18 -3.83
N ARG A 38 -2.12 -11.66 -3.87
CA ARG A 38 -1.09 -11.98 -2.88
C ARG A 38 -1.47 -11.36 -1.54
N LYS A 39 -1.24 -12.08 -0.46
CA LYS A 39 -1.51 -11.64 0.92
C LYS A 39 -0.20 -11.38 1.64
N VAL A 40 -0.28 -10.59 2.71
CA VAL A 40 0.84 -10.39 3.64
C VAL A 40 1.18 -11.70 4.34
N ALA A 41 2.44 -12.09 4.33
CA ALA A 41 2.93 -13.19 5.16
C ALA A 41 3.42 -12.64 6.50
N VAL A 42 2.94 -13.21 7.60
CA VAL A 42 3.32 -12.80 8.96
C VAL A 42 4.03 -13.96 9.65
N THR A 43 5.31 -13.76 9.97
CA THR A 43 6.12 -14.73 10.70
C THR A 43 6.36 -14.20 12.11
N THR A 44 6.04 -15.00 13.13
CA THR A 44 6.32 -14.64 14.52
C THR A 44 7.80 -14.91 14.82
N LEU A 45 8.54 -13.88 15.23
CA LEU A 45 9.92 -14.02 15.69
C LEU A 45 9.93 -14.22 17.22
N THR A 46 9.18 -13.37 17.92
CA THR A 46 8.93 -13.45 19.36
C THR A 46 7.45 -13.24 19.61
N ALA A 47 6.79 -14.19 20.27
CA ALA A 47 5.37 -14.06 20.58
C ALA A 47 5.13 -12.95 21.61
N GLY A 48 4.19 -12.06 21.30
CA GLY A 48 3.63 -11.13 22.27
C GLY A 48 2.54 -11.78 23.12
N GLN A 49 1.84 -10.97 23.90
CA GLN A 49 0.72 -11.42 24.74
C GLN A 49 -0.46 -10.45 24.68
N GLY A 50 -1.64 -10.96 25.03
CA GLY A 50 -2.85 -10.17 25.16
C GLY A 50 -3.53 -9.84 23.83
N ALA A 51 -4.24 -8.71 23.84
CA ALA A 51 -5.04 -8.24 22.73
C ALA A 51 -4.18 -7.75 21.55
N LYS A 52 -4.81 -7.72 20.38
CA LYS A 52 -4.24 -7.21 19.13
C LYS A 52 -4.85 -5.85 18.81
N PRO A 53 -4.10 -4.95 18.15
CA PRO A 53 -4.67 -3.70 17.69
C PRO A 53 -5.69 -3.95 16.57
N THR A 54 -6.66 -3.06 16.46
CA THR A 54 -7.59 -2.95 15.34
C THR A 54 -7.08 -1.92 14.32
N ARG A 55 -7.81 -1.72 13.21
CA ARG A 55 -7.46 -0.69 12.22
C ARG A 55 -7.70 0.74 12.70
N GLU A 56 -8.50 0.92 13.75
CA GLU A 56 -8.84 2.22 14.33
C GLU A 56 -7.85 2.63 15.43
N ASP A 57 -7.00 1.71 15.87
CA ASP A 57 -6.10 1.91 17.00
C ASP A 57 -4.81 2.66 16.61
N TYR A 58 -4.12 3.13 17.64
CA TYR A 58 -2.79 3.73 17.53
C TYR A 58 -1.75 2.80 18.16
N VAL A 59 -0.73 2.42 17.40
CA VAL A 59 0.34 1.54 17.84
C VAL A 59 1.61 2.34 18.13
N LEU A 60 2.43 1.81 19.02
CA LEU A 60 3.81 2.24 19.25
C LEU A 60 4.73 1.10 18.85
N VAL A 61 5.57 1.32 17.84
CA VAL A 61 6.39 0.26 17.25
C VAL A 61 7.86 0.64 17.12
N ASN A 62 8.72 -0.37 17.18
CA ASN A 62 10.03 -0.33 16.54
C ASN A 62 9.90 -1.06 15.21
N TYR A 63 10.45 -0.51 14.13
CA TYR A 63 10.42 -1.20 12.84
C TYR A 63 11.68 -0.96 12.02
N LYS A 64 11.94 -1.92 11.14
CA LYS A 64 12.97 -1.85 10.11
C LYS A 64 12.38 -2.37 8.80
N GLY A 65 12.28 -1.50 7.80
CA GLY A 65 11.81 -1.78 6.46
C GLY A 65 12.97 -2.04 5.49
N MET A 66 12.89 -3.15 4.77
CA MET A 66 13.91 -3.64 3.86
C MET A 66 13.31 -4.08 2.53
N LEU A 67 14.08 -3.94 1.46
CA LEU A 67 13.84 -4.63 0.19
C LEU A 67 14.25 -6.11 0.32
N LYS A 68 13.83 -6.95 -0.63
CA LYS A 68 14.19 -8.38 -0.64
C LYS A 68 15.69 -8.67 -0.70
N ASP A 69 16.49 -7.74 -1.21
CA ASP A 69 17.95 -7.83 -1.24
C ASP A 69 18.61 -7.46 0.11
N GLY A 70 17.82 -7.06 1.10
CA GLY A 70 18.28 -6.64 2.42
C GLY A 70 18.58 -5.14 2.55
N THR A 71 18.44 -4.36 1.47
CA THR A 71 18.62 -2.90 1.50
C THR A 71 17.58 -2.27 2.42
N VAL A 72 18.03 -1.60 3.47
CA VAL A 72 17.16 -0.87 4.40
C VAL A 72 16.73 0.44 3.73
N PHE A 73 15.42 0.66 3.63
CA PHE A 73 14.88 1.91 3.08
C PHE A 73 14.30 2.83 4.15
N ASP A 74 13.90 2.28 5.30
CA ASP A 74 13.36 3.04 6.43
C ASP A 74 13.49 2.25 7.74
N GLN A 75 13.68 2.94 8.85
CA GLN A 75 13.71 2.33 10.19
C GLN A 75 13.48 3.40 11.25
N ASN A 76 12.75 3.04 12.31
CA ASN A 76 12.56 3.93 13.45
C ASN A 76 12.26 3.15 14.73
N GLU A 77 12.46 3.81 15.86
CA GLU A 77 12.18 3.28 17.20
C GLU A 77 11.14 4.15 17.90
N GLN A 78 10.29 3.52 18.71
CA GLN A 78 9.22 4.17 19.46
C GLN A 78 8.35 5.10 18.59
N MET A 79 8.07 4.66 17.37
CA MET A 79 7.28 5.43 16.40
C MET A 79 5.79 5.20 16.63
N PRO A 80 5.01 6.24 16.99
CA PRO A 80 3.56 6.14 17.04
C PRO A 80 2.97 6.14 15.62
N MET A 81 2.04 5.23 15.35
CA MET A 81 1.35 5.13 14.06
C MET A 81 -0.13 4.84 14.24
N ALA A 82 -0.98 5.50 13.46
CA ALA A 82 -2.36 5.07 13.29
C ALA A 82 -2.42 3.89 12.33
N VAL A 83 -2.99 2.75 12.75
CA VAL A 83 -3.00 1.53 11.93
C VAL A 83 -3.72 1.74 10.60
N GLY A 84 -4.75 2.58 10.56
CA GLY A 84 -5.48 2.90 9.33
C GLY A 84 -4.77 3.86 8.36
N SER A 85 -3.64 4.46 8.74
CA SER A 85 -2.96 5.50 7.95
C SER A 85 -1.64 5.05 7.32
N VAL A 86 -1.26 3.80 7.52
CA VAL A 86 -0.09 3.17 6.90
C VAL A 86 -0.49 2.41 5.64
N VAL A 87 0.48 1.92 4.87
CA VAL A 87 0.20 1.12 3.67
C VAL A 87 -0.62 -0.13 4.03
N PRO A 88 -1.55 -0.57 3.15
CA PRO A 88 -2.52 -1.62 3.49
C PRO A 88 -1.91 -2.90 4.05
N GLY A 89 -0.81 -3.37 3.45
CA GLY A 89 -0.15 -4.59 3.90
C GLY A 89 0.53 -4.45 5.26
N PHE A 90 0.99 -3.26 5.62
CA PHE A 90 1.56 -3.02 6.95
C PHE A 90 0.45 -3.02 8.00
N ALA A 91 -0.69 -2.38 7.71
CA ALA A 91 -1.88 -2.43 8.56
C ALA A 91 -2.37 -3.87 8.77
N ASP A 92 -2.44 -4.68 7.70
CA ASP A 92 -2.82 -6.10 7.74
C ASP A 92 -1.87 -6.94 8.59
N GLY A 93 -0.58 -6.59 8.61
CA GLY A 93 0.40 -7.20 9.49
C GLY A 93 0.20 -6.79 10.96
N LEU A 94 0.05 -5.49 11.22
CA LEU A 94 -0.08 -4.93 12.58
C LEU A 94 -1.26 -5.54 13.35
N VAL A 95 -2.44 -5.70 12.72
CA VAL A 95 -3.62 -6.28 13.38
C VAL A 95 -3.47 -7.77 13.73
N GLN A 96 -2.41 -8.43 13.25
CA GLN A 96 -2.10 -9.82 13.59
C GLN A 96 -1.12 -9.92 14.76
N MET A 97 -0.44 -8.83 15.12
CA MET A 97 0.58 -8.75 16.17
C MET A 97 -0.04 -8.61 17.56
N GLN A 98 0.72 -9.04 18.56
CA GLN A 98 0.36 -8.89 19.98
C GLN A 98 1.37 -7.99 20.68
N ARG A 99 0.91 -7.31 21.73
CA ARG A 99 1.74 -6.40 22.54
C ARG A 99 2.99 -7.12 23.06
N GLY A 100 4.14 -6.45 22.96
CA GLY A 100 5.46 -6.95 23.32
C GLY A 100 6.06 -7.96 22.35
N GLY A 101 5.36 -8.34 21.26
CA GLY A 101 5.84 -9.32 20.29
C GLY A 101 6.63 -8.70 19.14
N SER A 102 7.48 -9.52 18.52
CA SER A 102 8.28 -9.18 17.35
C SER A 102 7.93 -10.10 16.18
N TYR A 103 7.73 -9.52 15.00
CA TYR A 103 7.20 -10.21 13.83
C TYR A 103 7.94 -9.75 12.58
N ARG A 104 8.06 -10.65 11.61
CA ARG A 104 8.50 -10.35 10.26
C ARG A 104 7.30 -10.35 9.33
N LEU A 105 7.10 -9.24 8.62
CA LEU A 105 6.03 -9.04 7.65
C LEU A 105 6.63 -9.05 6.24
N GLU A 106 6.12 -9.89 5.35
CA GLU A 106 6.44 -9.84 3.92
C GLU A 106 5.23 -9.32 3.17
N ILE A 107 5.37 -8.14 2.58
CA ILE A 107 4.29 -7.38 2.00
C ILE A 107 4.47 -7.34 0.48
N PRO A 108 3.57 -7.96 -0.29
CA PRO A 108 3.55 -7.84 -1.74
C PRO A 108 3.47 -6.39 -2.18
N SER A 109 4.11 -6.04 -3.30
CA SER A 109 4.11 -4.67 -3.82
C SER A 109 2.71 -4.09 -4.00
N GLU A 110 1.71 -4.90 -4.36
CA GLU A 110 0.32 -4.45 -4.56
C GLU A 110 -0.35 -3.96 -3.27
N LEU A 111 0.14 -4.39 -2.10
CA LEU A 111 -0.33 -3.94 -0.78
C LEU A 111 0.61 -2.89 -0.15
N ALA A 112 1.58 -2.41 -0.92
CA ALA A 112 2.56 -1.39 -0.54
C ALA A 112 2.57 -0.23 -1.55
N TYR A 113 3.69 -0.01 -2.26
CA TYR A 113 3.89 1.11 -3.18
C TYR A 113 3.62 0.77 -4.66
N GLY A 114 3.17 -0.45 -4.94
CA GLY A 114 2.68 -0.85 -6.27
C GLY A 114 3.69 -0.67 -7.41
N ALA A 115 3.16 -0.43 -8.60
CA ALA A 115 3.93 -0.26 -9.83
C ALA A 115 4.65 1.09 -9.93
N GLU A 116 4.29 2.06 -9.08
CA GLU A 116 4.93 3.38 -9.08
C GLU A 116 6.19 3.39 -8.20
N GLY A 117 6.20 2.58 -7.14
CA GLY A 117 7.24 2.67 -6.10
C GLY A 117 7.07 3.94 -5.26
N GLY A 118 8.11 4.34 -4.54
CA GLY A 118 8.08 5.55 -3.74
C GLY A 118 9.39 5.88 -3.05
N GLY A 119 9.88 7.11 -3.20
CA GLY A 119 11.15 7.56 -2.62
C GLY A 119 12.30 6.57 -2.92
N PRO A 120 12.92 5.93 -1.91
CA PRO A 120 13.98 4.92 -2.11
C PRO A 120 13.48 3.53 -2.57
N ILE A 121 12.17 3.32 -2.70
CA ILE A 121 11.55 2.02 -3.01
C ILE A 121 11.28 1.93 -4.52
N PRO A 122 11.91 0.97 -5.24
CA PRO A 122 11.67 0.80 -6.67
C PRO A 122 10.24 0.30 -6.99
N PRO A 123 9.74 0.55 -8.21
CA PRO A 123 8.53 -0.07 -8.73
C PRO A 123 8.42 -1.58 -8.51
N ASN A 124 7.22 -2.07 -8.18
CA ASN A 124 6.90 -3.49 -8.02
C ASN A 124 7.77 -4.21 -6.97
N SER A 125 8.29 -3.48 -5.99
CA SER A 125 9.10 -4.06 -4.91
C SER A 125 8.21 -4.65 -3.82
N ASP A 126 8.39 -5.94 -3.54
CA ASP A 126 7.90 -6.54 -2.31
C ASP A 126 8.77 -6.05 -1.14
N LEU A 127 8.15 -5.79 0.00
CA LEU A 127 8.81 -5.25 1.19
C LEU A 127 8.90 -6.31 2.29
N VAL A 128 9.96 -6.22 3.07
CA VAL A 128 10.15 -7.01 4.29
C VAL A 128 10.25 -6.04 5.45
N PHE A 129 9.42 -6.23 6.48
CA PHE A 129 9.50 -5.47 7.71
C PHE A 129 9.78 -6.39 8.88
N GLU A 130 10.70 -5.98 9.75
CA GLU A 130 10.81 -6.52 11.10
C GLU A 130 10.21 -5.50 12.05
N VAL A 131 9.19 -5.89 12.80
CA VAL A 131 8.40 -4.98 13.64
C VAL A 131 8.31 -5.55 15.04
N THR A 132 8.54 -4.72 16.04
CA THR A 132 8.23 -5.01 17.44
C THR A 132 7.11 -4.09 17.90
N LEU A 133 5.99 -4.68 18.31
CA LEU A 133 4.84 -3.93 18.83
C LEU A 133 5.07 -3.67 20.32
N LEU A 134 5.42 -2.43 20.68
CA LEU A 134 5.72 -2.07 22.07
C LEU A 134 4.43 -1.90 22.88
N ASP A 135 3.52 -1.07 22.38
CA ASP A 135 2.22 -0.81 22.99
C ASP A 135 1.18 -0.43 21.92
N PHE A 136 -0.09 -0.36 22.30
CA PHE A 136 -1.12 0.29 21.49
C PHE A 136 -2.24 0.85 22.36
N LYS A 137 -2.92 1.87 21.86
CA LYS A 137 -4.12 2.48 22.45
C LYS A 137 -5.29 2.27 21.52
N THR A 138 -6.38 1.77 22.09
CA THR A 138 -7.66 1.66 21.40
C THR A 138 -8.31 3.03 21.23
N GLN A 139 -9.19 3.17 20.24
CA GLN A 139 -9.97 4.39 20.07
C GLN A 139 -10.73 4.78 21.35
N ALA A 140 -11.35 3.81 22.02
CA ALA A 140 -12.08 4.05 23.26
C ALA A 140 -11.18 4.56 24.41
N GLU A 141 -9.95 4.03 24.53
CA GLU A 141 -8.98 4.53 25.50
C GLU A 141 -8.57 5.97 25.19
N LEU A 142 -8.36 6.29 23.91
CA LEU A 142 -8.02 7.64 23.48
C LEU A 142 -9.16 8.64 23.76
N ASP A 143 -10.40 8.26 23.44
CA ASP A 143 -11.59 9.08 23.69
C ASP A 143 -11.76 9.36 25.20
N ALA A 144 -11.55 8.33 26.04
CA ALA A 144 -11.58 8.47 27.49
C ALA A 144 -10.49 9.43 27.99
N MET A 145 -9.28 9.37 27.42
CA MET A 145 -8.18 10.28 27.78
C MET A 145 -8.51 11.73 27.42
N ILE A 146 -9.08 11.98 26.24
CA ILE A 146 -9.46 13.32 25.79
C ILE A 146 -10.55 13.90 26.69
N ALA A 147 -11.58 13.11 27.02
CA ALA A 147 -12.66 13.53 27.90
C ALA A 147 -12.15 13.91 29.31
N GLN A 148 -11.18 13.15 29.85
CA GLN A 148 -10.55 13.46 31.14
C GLN A 148 -9.74 14.75 31.12
N GLN A 149 -8.97 15.01 30.05
CA GLN A 149 -8.19 16.25 29.93
C GLN A 149 -9.08 17.50 29.81
N GLN A 150 -10.18 17.41 29.08
CA GLN A 150 -11.11 18.53 28.91
C GLN A 150 -11.89 18.83 30.20
N GLY A 151 -12.26 17.81 30.97
CA GLY A 151 -12.85 17.99 32.30
C GLY A 151 -11.88 18.66 33.30
N ALA A 152 -10.59 18.37 33.21
CA ALA A 152 -9.57 18.97 34.06
C ALA A 152 -9.31 20.46 33.75
N GLN A 153 -9.42 20.87 32.48
CA GLN A 153 -9.24 22.28 32.07
C GLN A 153 -10.39 23.19 32.50
N GLN A 154 -11.62 22.68 32.56
CA GLN A 154 -12.79 23.47 33.02
C GLN A 154 -12.79 23.72 34.54
N GLY A 155 -12.16 22.85 35.33
CA GLY A 155 -12.04 23.01 36.79
C GLY A 155 -10.98 24.00 37.25
N SER A 156 -9.95 24.27 36.44
CA SER A 156 -8.85 25.19 36.79
C SER A 156 -9.12 26.66 36.50
N GLU A 157 -10.07 26.99 35.61
CA GLU A 157 -10.41 28.39 35.26
C GLU A 157 -11.37 29.03 36.29
N GLN A 158 -12.07 28.24 37.10
CA GLN A 158 -13.04 28.72 38.10
C GLN A 158 -12.41 29.01 39.48
N ALA A 159 -11.11 28.77 39.65
CA ALA A 159 -10.42 28.88 40.93
C ALA A 159 -9.54 30.15 41.06
N GLN A 160 -9.60 31.11 40.12
CA GLN A 160 -9.02 32.44 40.35
C GLN A 160 -9.98 33.25 41.22
N PRO A 161 -9.67 33.54 42.50
CA PRO A 161 -10.48 34.43 43.29
C PRO A 161 -10.43 35.81 42.61
N ALA A 162 -11.60 36.36 42.31
CA ALA A 162 -11.76 37.75 41.93
C ALA A 162 -11.01 38.61 42.97
N GLN A 163 -9.83 39.11 42.61
CA GLN A 163 -9.14 40.11 43.38
C GLN A 163 -10.04 41.33 43.40
N THR A 164 -10.74 41.48 44.52
CA THR A 164 -11.47 42.70 44.86
C THR A 164 -10.41 43.71 45.26
N ASP A 165 -9.97 44.54 44.32
CA ASP A 165 -9.15 45.71 44.64
C ASP A 165 -10.07 46.88 45.03
N GLN A 166 -9.70 47.53 46.14
CA GLN A 166 -10.43 48.63 46.78
C GLN A 166 -10.15 49.98 46.13
#